data_AF-A0A945GL52-F1
#
_entry.id   AF-A0A945GL52-F1
#
_cell.length_a   1.000
_cell.length_b   1.000
_cell.length_c   1.000
_cell.angle_alpha   90.00
_cell.angle_beta   90.00
_cell.angle_gamma   90.00
#
_symmetry.space_group_name_H-M   'P 1'
#
loop_
_entity.id
_entity.type
_entity.pdbx_description
1 polymer ?
#
loop_
_entity_poly.entity_id
_entity_poly.type
_entity_poly.pdbx_seq_one_letter_code
_entity_poly.pdbx_strand_id
1 'polypeptide(L)'
;MTFRLSLLLPILFLALCLDPSRGEAQSYRILWERGEYQQALQDLEGFFTDGFTGSALSLERDYAELLFQLGRTDDAIGVMESIVSSYPLLSNSLRLARLYQYRGRRQEYEALLERAYQRARALLSYPLGPEEWLALGQLLDLRGDNPQTILAHYDRLSERHPDYVPAPVAAGDLAYRRYAYDVAARKYGQALAIYENDQNALAGLAACYYQSADPRLEQILGQLLALNPRHPRGLLLRAEQALDLGRAEEALAILADLLAVNPLHLEGLSLQAAAFFLADRPQEAASVRQQVLAVNPRASVAFRVSGRVAARHYRFAEGLDFQRRALEIDPDDYRARLLLSLDLLRLGRDGEARAELEKVFAADPYDVRTYNLLNVSDAIAEFSSVRRGIFHLQMPAMEAEILAGDA
;
A
#
# COMPACT_ATOMS: atom_id res chain seq x y z
N MET A 1 2.69 -5.50 -22.70
CA MET A 1 3.19 -6.00 -21.39
C MET A 1 2.21 -5.53 -20.32
N THR A 2 1.84 -6.36 -19.35
CA THR A 2 0.90 -5.96 -18.29
C THR A 2 1.68 -5.52 -17.05
N PHE A 3 1.56 -4.25 -16.66
CA PHE A 3 2.09 -3.75 -15.39
C PHE A 3 1.17 -4.17 -14.24
N ARG A 4 1.74 -4.45 -13.06
CA ARG A 4 0.98 -4.88 -11.87
C ARG A 4 0.19 -3.71 -11.29
N LEU A 5 -1.11 -3.70 -11.56
CA LEU A 5 -2.09 -2.71 -11.04
C LEU A 5 -2.35 -2.82 -9.52
N SER A 6 -1.93 -3.88 -8.85
CA SER A 6 -2.25 -4.14 -7.44
C SER A 6 -1.23 -3.60 -6.43
N LEU A 7 -0.14 -3.01 -6.90
CA LEU A 7 0.89 -2.42 -6.04
C LEU A 7 0.55 -0.94 -5.81
N LEU A 8 -0.33 -0.66 -4.84
CA LEU A 8 -0.41 0.65 -4.20
C LEU A 8 0.98 0.94 -3.60
N LEU A 9 1.78 1.72 -4.32
CA LEU A 9 2.94 2.38 -3.75
C LEU A 9 2.36 3.46 -2.81
N PRO A 10 2.66 3.42 -1.49
CA PRO A 10 2.43 4.61 -0.70
C PRO A 10 3.17 5.77 -1.37
N ILE A 11 2.61 6.96 -1.26
CA ILE A 11 3.31 8.20 -1.59
C ILE A 11 4.60 8.16 -0.76
N LEU A 12 5.76 8.08 -1.42
CA LEU A 12 6.99 8.50 -0.77
C LEU A 12 6.81 10.00 -0.49
N PHE A 13 6.62 10.39 0.77
CA PHE A 13 7.11 11.70 1.20
C PHE A 13 8.56 11.76 0.75
N LEU A 14 8.93 12.77 -0.02
CA LEU A 14 10.33 12.92 -0.39
C LEU A 14 11.08 13.18 0.92
N ALA A 15 12.07 12.33 1.23
CA ALA A 15 12.98 12.61 2.32
C ALA A 15 13.59 13.99 2.07
N LEU A 16 13.23 14.92 2.95
CA LEU A 16 13.78 16.26 2.99
C LEU A 16 15.26 16.13 3.38
N CYS A 17 16.15 16.16 2.40
CA CYS A 17 17.44 16.80 2.64
C CYS A 17 17.12 18.29 2.86
N LEU A 18 16.92 18.66 4.12
CA LEU A 18 16.93 20.05 4.56
C LEU A 18 18.32 20.58 4.25
N ASP A 19 18.49 21.19 3.08
CA ASP A 19 19.63 22.05 2.80
C ASP A 19 19.34 23.41 3.47
N PRO A 20 20.00 23.73 4.60
CA PRO A 20 19.76 24.96 5.34
C PRO A 20 20.14 26.23 4.56
N SER A 21 20.73 26.12 3.36
CA SER A 21 21.11 27.26 2.53
C SER A 21 19.98 27.90 1.70
N ARG A 22 18.74 27.37 1.71
CA ARG A 22 17.60 27.85 0.89
C ARG A 22 16.41 28.34 1.73
N GLY A 23 16.60 29.43 2.47
CA GLY A 23 15.71 29.89 3.55
C GLY A 23 14.25 30.29 3.21
N GLU A 24 13.84 30.42 1.95
CA GLU A 24 12.47 30.86 1.59
C GLU A 24 11.54 29.71 1.17
N ALA A 25 12.04 28.66 0.50
CA ALA A 25 11.25 27.47 0.13
C ALA A 25 11.00 26.49 1.30
N GLN A 26 11.38 26.89 2.53
CA GLN A 26 11.33 26.04 3.73
C GLN A 26 10.02 26.19 4.53
N SER A 27 9.26 27.28 4.39
CA SER A 27 8.07 27.53 5.24
C SER A 27 6.94 26.52 5.00
N TYR A 28 6.50 26.36 3.75
CA TYR A 28 5.39 25.47 3.42
C TYR A 28 5.73 24.00 3.68
N ARG A 29 6.99 23.61 3.52
CA ARG A 29 7.43 22.23 3.78
C ARG A 29 7.39 21.89 5.27
N ILE A 30 7.68 22.85 6.15
CA ILE A 30 7.52 22.65 7.59
C ILE A 30 6.03 22.48 7.94
N LEU A 31 5.15 23.31 7.37
CA LEU A 31 3.70 23.16 7.55
C LEU A 31 3.22 21.79 7.04
N TRP A 32 3.71 21.37 5.88
CA TRP A 32 3.40 20.06 5.30
C TRP A 32 3.85 18.92 6.22
N GLU A 33 5.10 18.93 6.69
CA GLU A 33 5.63 17.93 7.62
C GLU A 33 4.81 17.87 8.92
N ARG A 34 4.19 18.96 9.35
CA ARG A 34 3.31 19.00 10.55
C ARG A 34 1.87 18.56 10.30
N GLY A 35 1.52 18.25 9.05
CA GLY A 35 0.15 17.90 8.66
C GLY A 35 -0.77 19.10 8.42
N GLU A 36 -0.22 20.32 8.32
CA GLU A 36 -0.95 21.56 8.04
C GLU A 36 -1.11 21.75 6.53
N TYR A 37 -1.60 20.72 5.83
CA TYR A 37 -1.57 20.61 4.36
C TYR A 37 -2.24 21.79 3.63
N GLN A 38 -3.37 22.30 4.16
CA GLN A 38 -4.08 23.42 3.54
C GLN A 38 -3.27 24.72 3.59
N GLN A 39 -2.60 24.99 4.72
CA GLN A 39 -1.75 26.17 4.87
C GLN A 39 -0.47 26.00 4.05
N ALA A 40 0.10 24.79 4.02
CA ALA A 40 1.23 24.47 3.16
C ALA A 40 0.90 24.71 1.67
N LEU A 41 -0.29 24.33 1.22
CA LEU A 41 -0.73 24.59 -0.16
C LEU A 41 -0.85 26.10 -0.42
N GLN A 42 -1.44 26.86 0.49
CA GLN A 42 -1.59 28.31 0.35
C GLN A 42 -0.25 29.03 0.27
N ASP A 43 0.69 28.69 1.16
CA ASP A 43 2.05 29.22 1.14
C ASP A 43 2.75 28.85 -0.17
N LEU A 44 2.59 27.60 -0.65
CA LEU A 44 3.18 27.15 -1.90
C LEU A 44 2.60 27.90 -3.13
N GLU A 45 1.30 28.18 -3.12
CA GLU A 45 0.63 28.94 -4.20
C GLU A 45 1.18 30.37 -4.32
N GLY A 46 1.58 31.00 -3.22
CA GLY A 46 2.20 32.33 -3.22
C GLY A 46 3.49 32.42 -4.04
N PHE A 47 4.29 31.35 -4.09
CA PHE A 47 5.51 31.33 -4.92
C PHE A 47 5.22 31.43 -6.42
N PHE A 48 4.06 30.93 -6.88
CA PHE A 48 3.69 31.01 -8.30
C PHE A 48 3.13 32.38 -8.68
N THR A 49 2.53 33.12 -7.74
CA THR A 49 2.00 34.47 -8.00
C THR A 49 3.08 35.54 -8.00
N ASP A 50 4.14 35.36 -7.20
CA ASP A 50 5.15 36.38 -6.96
C ASP A 50 6.30 36.40 -7.99
N GLY A 51 6.15 35.65 -9.09
CA GLY A 51 7.14 35.61 -10.18
C GLY A 51 8.45 34.93 -9.79
N PHE A 52 8.41 33.94 -8.89
CA PHE A 52 9.59 33.21 -8.42
C PHE A 52 10.43 32.63 -9.57
N THR A 53 11.75 32.85 -9.52
CA THR A 53 12.72 32.49 -10.58
C THR A 53 13.57 31.26 -10.27
N GLY A 54 13.33 30.58 -9.14
CA GLY A 54 14.02 29.33 -8.80
C GLY A 54 13.53 28.13 -9.62
N SER A 55 14.04 26.94 -9.33
CA SER A 55 13.67 25.70 -10.04
C SER A 55 12.18 25.38 -9.89
N ALA A 56 11.37 25.85 -10.83
CA ALA A 56 9.92 25.66 -10.89
C ALA A 56 9.52 24.19 -10.73
N LEU A 57 10.29 23.27 -11.32
CA LEU A 57 9.95 21.84 -11.36
C LEU A 57 9.79 21.18 -9.97
N SER A 58 10.63 21.51 -8.99
CA SER A 58 10.48 20.91 -7.65
C SER A 58 9.25 21.44 -6.92
N LEU A 59 8.95 22.74 -7.08
CA LEU A 59 7.77 23.34 -6.48
C LEU A 59 6.49 22.85 -7.14
N GLU A 60 6.48 22.69 -8.47
CA GLU A 60 5.34 22.14 -9.21
C GLU A 60 5.06 20.68 -8.84
N ARG A 61 6.10 19.87 -8.60
CA ARG A 61 5.96 18.49 -8.08
C ARG A 61 5.34 18.49 -6.68
N ASP A 62 5.85 19.34 -5.79
CA ASP A 62 5.35 19.48 -4.42
C ASP A 62 3.90 20.00 -4.41
N TYR A 63 3.56 20.89 -5.35
CA TYR A 63 2.22 21.42 -5.55
C TYR A 63 1.24 20.32 -5.98
N ALA A 64 1.60 19.52 -6.99
CA ALA A 64 0.79 18.39 -7.40
C ALA A 64 0.57 17.38 -6.26
N GLU A 65 1.59 17.13 -5.44
CA GLU A 65 1.48 16.23 -4.30
C GLU A 65 0.57 16.78 -3.20
N LEU A 66 0.70 18.06 -2.82
CA LEU A 66 -0.20 18.69 -1.84
C LEU A 66 -1.66 18.73 -2.33
N LEU A 67 -1.88 19.00 -3.63
CA LEU A 67 -3.21 18.89 -4.25
C LEU A 67 -3.78 17.47 -4.07
N PHE A 68 -2.97 16.44 -4.33
CA PHE A 68 -3.39 15.06 -4.14
C PHE A 68 -3.69 14.73 -2.66
N GLN A 69 -2.85 15.18 -1.73
CA GLN A 69 -3.06 15.03 -0.28
C GLN A 69 -4.37 15.65 0.19
N LEU A 70 -4.79 16.76 -0.43
CA LEU A 70 -6.05 17.45 -0.12
C LEU A 70 -7.25 16.93 -0.93
N GLY A 71 -7.09 15.84 -1.68
CA GLY A 71 -8.15 15.24 -2.49
C GLY A 71 -8.43 15.96 -3.82
N ARG A 72 -7.67 17.00 -4.18
CA ARG A 72 -7.74 17.70 -5.49
C ARG A 72 -6.98 16.90 -6.56
N THR A 73 -7.39 15.65 -6.74
CA THR A 73 -6.64 14.65 -7.54
C THR A 73 -6.61 14.99 -9.03
N ASP A 74 -7.72 15.48 -9.59
CA ASP A 74 -7.77 15.82 -11.01
C ASP A 74 -6.90 17.06 -11.33
N ASP A 75 -6.82 18.02 -10.40
CA ASP A 75 -5.89 19.16 -10.50
C ASP A 75 -4.42 18.68 -10.46
N ALA A 76 -4.11 17.79 -9.51
CA ALA A 76 -2.78 17.17 -9.40
C ALA A 76 -2.37 16.44 -10.69
N ILE A 77 -3.32 15.74 -11.32
CA ILE A 77 -3.11 15.09 -12.62
C ILE A 77 -2.77 16.13 -13.69
N GLY A 78 -3.53 17.23 -13.79
CA GLY A 78 -3.28 18.28 -14.78
C GLY A 78 -1.89 18.90 -14.64
N VAL A 79 -1.45 19.18 -13.41
CA VAL A 79 -0.08 19.68 -13.13
C VAL A 79 0.96 18.65 -13.57
N MET A 80 0.79 17.38 -13.18
CA MET A 80 1.74 16.32 -13.54
C MET A 80 1.76 16.00 -15.04
N GLU A 81 0.65 16.13 -15.76
CA GLU A 81 0.59 16.00 -17.22
C GLU A 81 1.44 17.09 -17.89
N SER A 82 1.34 18.35 -17.43
CA SER A 82 2.18 19.45 -17.89
C SER A 82 3.67 19.19 -17.63
N ILE A 83 4.01 18.75 -16.40
CA ILE A 83 5.38 18.40 -16.01
C ILE A 83 5.93 17.28 -16.89
N VAL A 84 5.19 16.17 -17.10
CA VAL A 84 5.65 15.01 -17.87
C VAL A 84 5.80 15.35 -19.36
N SER A 85 4.97 16.26 -19.89
CA SER A 85 5.08 16.75 -21.26
C SER A 85 6.42 17.48 -21.49
N SER A 86 6.83 18.32 -20.54
CA SER A 86 8.06 19.13 -20.62
C SER A 86 9.31 18.35 -20.17
N TYR A 87 9.16 17.55 -19.11
CA TYR A 87 10.21 16.81 -18.42
C TYR A 87 9.81 15.34 -18.26
N PRO A 88 9.90 14.53 -19.34
CA PRO A 88 9.49 13.13 -19.38
C PRO A 88 10.42 12.16 -18.62
N LEU A 89 10.96 12.61 -17.48
CA LEU A 89 11.77 11.82 -16.56
C LEU A 89 10.97 10.62 -16.03
N LEU A 90 11.68 9.55 -15.65
CA LEU A 90 11.05 8.34 -15.16
C LEU A 90 10.34 8.61 -13.83
N SER A 91 10.96 9.36 -12.92
CA SER A 91 10.34 9.78 -11.66
C SER A 91 9.00 10.50 -11.85
N ASN A 92 8.95 11.47 -12.77
CA ASN A 92 7.73 12.21 -13.10
C ASN A 92 6.66 11.31 -13.71
N SER A 93 7.06 10.43 -14.62
CA SER A 93 6.15 9.48 -15.27
C SER A 93 5.52 8.53 -14.25
N LEU A 94 6.29 8.05 -13.26
CA LEU A 94 5.78 7.20 -12.19
C LEU A 94 4.87 7.94 -11.20
N ARG A 95 5.10 9.24 -10.95
CA ARG A 95 4.18 10.09 -10.16
C ARG A 95 2.84 10.22 -10.86
N LEU A 96 2.83 10.59 -12.14
CA LEU A 96 1.60 10.70 -12.93
C LEU A 96 0.87 9.36 -13.08
N ALA A 97 1.61 8.27 -13.31
CA ALA A 97 1.03 6.93 -13.40
C ALA A 97 0.28 6.56 -12.12
N ARG A 98 0.83 6.86 -10.94
CA ARG A 98 0.14 6.63 -9.66
C ARG A 98 -1.19 7.39 -9.57
N LEU A 99 -1.25 8.65 -10.02
CA LEU A 99 -2.49 9.42 -10.04
C LEU A 99 -3.51 8.86 -11.02
N TYR A 100 -3.08 8.43 -12.21
CA TYR A 100 -3.94 7.74 -13.17
C TYR A 100 -4.52 6.45 -12.58
N GLN A 101 -3.68 5.62 -11.96
CA GLN A 101 -4.10 4.40 -11.28
C GLN A 101 -5.11 4.72 -10.16
N TYR A 102 -4.84 5.75 -9.35
CA TYR A 102 -5.71 6.18 -8.26
C TYR A 102 -7.12 6.55 -8.76
N ARG A 103 -7.21 7.27 -9.89
CA ARG A 103 -8.48 7.65 -10.53
C ARG A 103 -9.08 6.59 -11.46
N GLY A 104 -8.46 5.42 -11.58
CA GLY A 104 -8.93 4.35 -12.47
C GLY A 104 -8.71 4.61 -13.98
N ARG A 105 -7.85 5.57 -14.35
CA ARG A 105 -7.44 5.89 -15.74
C ARG A 105 -6.45 4.85 -16.27
N ARG A 106 -6.92 3.60 -16.41
CA ARG A 106 -6.07 2.42 -16.72
C ARG A 106 -5.36 2.53 -18.06
N GLN A 107 -6.03 3.03 -19.09
CA GLN A 107 -5.44 3.13 -20.42
C GLN A 107 -4.26 4.09 -20.43
N GLU A 108 -4.41 5.24 -19.78
CA GLU A 108 -3.36 6.25 -19.67
C GLU A 108 -2.23 5.78 -18.77
N TYR A 109 -2.54 5.09 -17.67
CA TYR A 109 -1.56 4.42 -16.82
C TYR A 109 -0.67 3.44 -17.62
N GLU A 110 -1.27 2.49 -18.33
CA GLU A 110 -0.53 1.48 -19.09
C GLU A 110 0.30 2.10 -20.22
N ALA A 111 -0.29 3.05 -20.97
CA ALA A 111 0.40 3.74 -22.07
C ALA A 111 1.59 4.58 -21.56
N LEU A 112 1.44 5.25 -20.41
CA LEU A 112 2.51 6.04 -19.82
C LEU A 112 3.66 5.18 -19.32
N LEU A 113 3.36 4.08 -18.61
CA LEU A 113 4.40 3.17 -18.10
C LEU A 113 5.18 2.48 -19.22
N GLU A 114 4.52 2.09 -20.31
CA GLU A 114 5.20 1.53 -21.47
C GLU A 114 6.18 2.55 -22.09
N ARG A 115 5.73 3.80 -22.30
CA ARG A 115 6.62 4.88 -22.80
C ARG A 115 7.79 5.16 -21.86
N ALA A 116 7.52 5.22 -20.55
CA ALA A 116 8.54 5.43 -19.53
C ALA A 116 9.58 4.31 -19.53
N TYR A 117 9.14 3.06 -19.71
CA TYR A 117 10.03 1.91 -19.81
C TYR A 117 10.93 1.95 -21.06
N GLN A 118 10.37 2.26 -22.23
CA GLN A 118 11.17 2.37 -23.45
C GLN A 118 12.24 3.47 -23.33
N ARG A 119 11.92 4.60 -22.68
CA ARG A 119 12.90 5.66 -22.37
C ARG A 119 13.96 5.18 -21.39
N ALA A 120 13.57 4.52 -20.30
CA ALA A 120 14.50 4.01 -19.29
C ALA A 120 15.53 3.04 -19.88
N ARG A 121 15.11 2.17 -20.82
CA ARG A 121 16.04 1.27 -21.54
C ARG A 121 17.10 2.02 -22.34
N ALA A 122 16.74 3.13 -22.97
CA ALA A 122 17.67 3.97 -23.72
C ALA A 122 18.67 4.70 -22.80
N LEU A 123 18.30 4.92 -21.54
CA LEU A 123 19.11 5.61 -20.54
C LEU A 123 20.07 4.70 -19.77
N LEU A 124 19.99 3.37 -19.92
CA LEU A 124 20.89 2.41 -19.25
C LEU A 124 22.38 2.61 -19.56
N SER A 125 22.70 3.42 -20.57
CA SER A 125 24.08 3.78 -20.93
C SER A 125 24.60 5.05 -20.25
N TYR A 126 23.78 5.75 -19.45
CA TYR A 126 24.14 7.00 -18.78
C TYR A 126 24.05 6.87 -17.26
N PRO A 127 24.93 7.55 -16.50
CA PRO A 127 24.83 7.62 -15.05
C PRO A 127 23.55 8.35 -14.65
N LEU A 128 22.65 7.65 -13.95
CA LEU A 128 21.40 8.20 -13.42
C LEU A 128 21.65 8.91 -12.09
N GLY A 129 20.96 10.03 -11.86
CA GLY A 129 20.85 10.62 -10.52
C GLY A 129 20.07 9.70 -9.57
N PRO A 130 20.20 9.88 -8.23
CA PRO A 130 19.60 8.97 -7.26
C PRO A 130 18.07 8.86 -7.38
N GLU A 131 17.37 9.95 -7.71
CA GLU A 131 15.90 9.92 -7.93
C GLU A 131 15.51 9.06 -9.15
N GLU A 132 16.21 9.18 -10.27
CA GLU A 132 15.94 8.36 -11.47
C GLU A 132 16.37 6.90 -11.28
N TRP A 133 17.44 6.67 -10.51
CA TRP A 133 17.88 5.32 -10.14
C TRP A 133 16.85 4.62 -9.23
N LEU A 134 16.30 5.34 -8.25
CA LEU A 134 15.18 4.87 -7.44
C LEU A 134 13.95 4.54 -8.30
N ALA A 135 13.57 5.47 -9.19
CA ALA A 135 12.43 5.31 -10.09
C ALA A 135 12.59 4.11 -11.02
N LEU A 136 13.81 3.79 -11.46
CA LEU A 136 14.09 2.57 -12.23
C LEU A 136 13.76 1.32 -11.42
N GLY A 137 14.15 1.25 -10.15
CA GLY A 137 13.81 0.12 -9.27
C GLY A 137 12.29 -0.03 -9.09
N GLN A 138 11.57 1.09 -8.93
CA GLN A 138 10.11 1.08 -8.80
C GLN A 138 9.43 0.62 -10.09
N LEU A 139 9.93 1.02 -11.25
CA LEU A 139 9.43 0.54 -12.55
C LEU A 139 9.65 -0.97 -12.72
N LEU A 140 10.80 -1.51 -12.29
CA LEU A 140 11.07 -2.94 -12.32
C LEU A 140 10.10 -3.72 -11.39
N ASP A 141 9.77 -3.18 -10.22
CA ASP A 141 8.76 -3.79 -9.33
C ASP A 141 7.37 -3.81 -9.99
N LEU A 142 6.96 -2.71 -10.61
CA LEU A 142 5.69 -2.63 -11.35
C LEU A 142 5.61 -3.63 -12.53
N ARG A 143 6.75 -3.99 -13.13
CA ARG A 143 6.83 -5.02 -14.17
C ARG A 143 6.77 -6.45 -13.62
N GLY A 144 6.90 -6.62 -12.30
CA GLY A 144 6.99 -7.93 -11.67
C GLY A 144 8.37 -8.58 -11.81
N ASP A 145 9.44 -7.79 -12.00
CA ASP A 145 10.80 -8.32 -12.03
C ASP A 145 11.20 -8.90 -10.65
N ASN A 146 12.26 -9.73 -10.62
CA ASN A 146 12.66 -10.47 -9.43
C ASN A 146 12.95 -9.52 -8.24
N PRO A 147 12.23 -9.62 -7.11
CA PRO A 147 12.37 -8.69 -5.99
C PRO A 147 13.74 -8.74 -5.32
N GLN A 148 14.46 -9.86 -5.36
CA GLN A 148 15.84 -9.93 -4.85
C GLN A 148 16.80 -9.09 -5.69
N THR A 149 16.60 -9.08 -7.02
CA THR A 149 17.39 -8.24 -7.93
C THR A 149 17.08 -6.76 -7.71
N ILE A 150 15.81 -6.42 -7.46
CA ILE A 150 15.39 -5.04 -7.16
C ILE A 150 15.90 -4.59 -5.78
N LEU A 151 15.91 -5.48 -4.77
CA LEU A 151 16.51 -5.17 -3.47
C LEU A 151 18.01 -4.91 -3.60
N ALA A 152 18.76 -5.75 -4.32
CA ALA A 152 20.18 -5.52 -4.60
C ALA A 152 20.43 -4.23 -5.41
N HIS A 153 19.45 -3.82 -6.24
CA HIS A 153 19.49 -2.54 -6.95
C HIS A 153 19.35 -1.35 -5.99
N TYR A 154 18.42 -1.41 -5.03
CA TYR A 154 18.31 -0.38 -4.00
C TYR A 154 19.52 -0.36 -3.04
N ASP A 155 20.07 -1.54 -2.70
CA ASP A 155 21.24 -1.62 -1.83
C ASP A 155 22.46 -0.95 -2.48
N ARG A 156 22.70 -1.17 -3.79
CA ARG A 156 23.73 -0.44 -4.55
C ARG A 156 23.48 1.07 -4.62
N LEU A 157 22.21 1.48 -4.71
CA LEU A 157 21.85 2.90 -4.66
C LEU A 157 22.22 3.50 -3.29
N SER A 158 21.91 2.80 -2.19
CA SER A 158 22.29 3.21 -0.84
C SER A 158 23.81 3.23 -0.63
N GLU A 159 24.56 2.26 -1.16
CA GLU A 159 26.03 2.26 -1.09
C GLU A 159 26.64 3.45 -1.84
N ARG A 160 26.08 3.82 -3.00
CA ARG A 160 26.59 4.94 -3.80
C ARG A 160 26.15 6.30 -3.27
N HIS A 161 25.01 6.35 -2.60
CA HIS A 161 24.42 7.55 -2.00
C HIS A 161 23.98 7.27 -0.55
N PRO A 162 24.92 7.18 0.40
CA PRO A 162 24.62 6.78 1.79
C PRO A 162 23.60 7.66 2.51
N ASP A 163 23.53 8.94 2.15
CA ASP A 163 22.60 9.91 2.76
C ASP A 163 21.22 9.94 2.07
N TYR A 164 21.01 9.13 1.03
CA TYR A 164 19.76 9.12 0.27
C TYR A 164 18.72 8.18 0.89
N VAL A 165 18.03 8.69 1.92
CA VAL A 165 16.95 8.02 2.69
C VAL A 165 15.88 7.32 1.82
N PRO A 166 15.44 7.84 0.65
CA PRO A 166 14.40 7.17 -0.15
C PRO A 166 14.77 5.76 -0.62
N ALA A 167 16.06 5.43 -0.76
CA ALA A 167 16.49 4.10 -1.19
C ALA A 167 16.16 2.98 -0.19
N PRO A 168 16.58 3.05 1.10
CA PRO A 168 16.16 2.07 2.09
C PRO A 168 14.64 2.06 2.33
N VAL A 169 13.95 3.21 2.21
CA VAL A 169 12.47 3.25 2.26
C VAL A 169 11.84 2.42 1.13
N ALA A 170 12.28 2.61 -0.11
CA ALA A 170 11.75 1.85 -1.25
C ALA A 170 12.08 0.34 -1.16
N ALA A 171 13.24 -0.01 -0.61
CA ALA A 171 13.58 -1.40 -0.31
C ALA A 171 12.65 -2.00 0.76
N GLY A 172 12.34 -1.23 1.82
CA GLY A 172 11.39 -1.62 2.85
C GLY A 172 9.98 -1.82 2.29
N ASP A 173 9.52 -0.89 1.46
CA ASP A 173 8.22 -0.95 0.78
C ASP A 173 8.09 -2.17 -0.13
N LEU A 174 9.14 -2.49 -0.89
CA LEU A 174 9.18 -3.69 -1.74
C LEU A 174 9.04 -4.96 -0.88
N ALA A 175 9.85 -5.09 0.18
CA ALA A 175 9.79 -6.24 1.08
C ALA A 175 8.44 -6.35 1.79
N TYR A 176 7.86 -5.23 2.26
CA TYR A 176 6.56 -5.19 2.90
C TYR A 176 5.45 -5.70 1.97
N ARG A 177 5.46 -5.27 0.70
CA ARG A 177 4.48 -5.72 -0.31
C ARG A 177 4.56 -7.23 -0.59
N ARG A 178 5.66 -7.90 -0.27
CA ARG A 178 5.86 -9.35 -0.41
C ARG A 178 5.74 -10.11 0.91
N TYR A 179 5.16 -9.49 1.94
CA TYR A 179 4.95 -10.09 3.27
C TYR A 179 6.26 -10.44 4.02
N ALA A 180 7.41 -9.92 3.58
CA ALA A 180 8.71 -10.09 4.23
C ALA A 180 8.94 -8.99 5.29
N TYR A 181 8.13 -9.01 6.36
CA TYR A 181 8.07 -7.91 7.34
C TYR A 181 9.36 -7.72 8.15
N ASP A 182 10.12 -8.77 8.38
CA ASP A 182 11.42 -8.70 9.07
C ASP A 182 12.45 -7.97 8.20
N VAL A 183 12.50 -8.27 6.90
CA VAL A 183 13.35 -7.58 5.92
C VAL A 183 12.91 -6.13 5.81
N ALA A 184 11.61 -5.88 5.69
CA ALA A 184 11.05 -4.53 5.58
C ALA A 184 11.42 -3.67 6.79
N ALA A 185 11.20 -4.18 8.01
CA ALA A 185 11.55 -3.48 9.24
C ALA A 185 13.04 -3.11 9.33
N ARG A 186 13.94 -4.03 8.91
CA ARG A 186 15.38 -3.73 8.84
C ARG A 186 15.68 -2.59 7.86
N LYS A 187 15.07 -2.60 6.67
CA LYS A 187 15.27 -1.54 5.66
C LYS A 187 14.72 -0.19 6.12
N TYR A 188 13.55 -0.14 6.74
CA TYR A 188 13.06 1.10 7.35
C TYR A 188 13.97 1.56 8.51
N GLY A 189 14.51 0.64 9.31
CA GLY A 189 15.52 0.96 10.33
C GLY A 189 16.79 1.59 9.75
N GLN A 190 17.24 1.15 8.57
CA GLN A 190 18.36 1.78 7.85
C GLN A 190 18.02 3.22 7.43
N ALA A 191 16.80 3.47 6.94
CA ALA A 191 16.34 4.82 6.62
C ALA A 191 16.34 5.73 7.86
N LEU A 192 15.84 5.23 8.98
CA LEU A 192 15.80 5.97 10.26
C LEU A 192 17.18 6.21 10.88
N ALA A 193 18.18 5.39 10.54
CA ALA A 193 19.56 5.64 10.94
C ALA A 193 20.20 6.83 10.19
N ILE A 194 19.69 7.15 8.99
CA ILE A 194 20.11 8.32 8.20
C ILE A 194 19.32 9.55 8.64
N TYR A 195 17.99 9.42 8.75
CA TYR A 195 17.10 10.48 9.20
C TYR A 195 16.05 9.93 10.17
N GLU A 196 16.25 10.18 11.46
CA GLU A 196 15.45 9.59 12.56
C GLU A 196 13.95 9.92 12.52
N ASN A 197 13.59 11.02 11.85
CA ASN A 197 12.23 11.53 11.76
C ASN A 197 11.64 11.40 10.34
N ASP A 198 12.19 10.51 9.50
CA ASP A 198 11.59 10.22 8.19
C ASP A 198 10.19 9.60 8.36
N GLN A 199 9.15 10.35 7.98
CA GLN A 199 7.77 9.94 8.21
C GLN A 199 7.38 8.68 7.41
N ASN A 200 7.96 8.45 6.23
CA ASN A 200 7.68 7.22 5.47
C ASN A 200 8.29 6.00 6.15
N ALA A 201 9.53 6.11 6.61
CA ALA A 201 10.22 5.04 7.29
C ALA A 201 9.53 4.72 8.62
N LEU A 202 9.13 5.72 9.40
CA LEU A 202 8.33 5.54 10.61
C LEU A 202 7.00 4.85 10.30
N ALA A 203 6.26 5.31 9.28
CA ALA A 203 4.98 4.72 8.91
C ALA A 203 5.11 3.29 8.34
N GLY A 204 6.18 3.04 7.59
CA GLY A 204 6.56 1.72 7.07
C GLY A 204 6.90 0.74 8.18
N LEU A 205 7.71 1.18 9.14
CA LEU A 205 8.09 0.40 10.31
C LEU A 205 6.90 0.12 11.22
N ALA A 206 6.06 1.13 11.49
CA ALA A 206 4.81 0.96 12.22
C ALA A 206 3.90 -0.07 11.55
N ALA A 207 3.77 -0.04 10.22
CA ALA A 207 3.00 -1.05 9.50
C ALA A 207 3.60 -2.46 9.65
N CYS A 208 4.93 -2.62 9.66
CA CYS A 208 5.57 -3.91 9.92
C CYS A 208 5.26 -4.42 11.34
N TYR A 209 5.39 -3.56 12.35
CA TYR A 209 5.10 -3.89 13.74
C TYR A 209 3.62 -4.23 13.95
N TYR A 210 2.72 -3.52 13.29
CA TYR A 210 1.31 -3.85 13.28
C TYR A 210 1.04 -5.25 12.70
N GLN A 211 1.60 -5.58 11.54
CA GLN A 211 1.40 -6.90 10.92
C GLN A 211 2.02 -8.05 11.72
N SER A 212 3.06 -7.79 12.50
CA SER A 212 3.76 -8.78 13.33
C SER A 212 3.31 -8.80 14.79
N ALA A 213 2.30 -7.98 15.16
CA ALA A 213 1.87 -7.77 16.54
C ALA A 213 3.03 -7.42 17.50
N ASP A 214 4.01 -6.66 17.00
CA ASP A 214 5.18 -6.24 17.77
C ASP A 214 4.81 -5.13 18.76
N PRO A 215 5.16 -5.25 20.06
CA PRO A 215 4.78 -4.27 21.09
C PRO A 215 5.40 -2.88 20.87
N ARG A 216 6.44 -2.74 20.02
CA ARG A 216 7.06 -1.45 19.68
C ARG A 216 6.17 -0.58 18.78
N LEU A 217 5.05 -1.09 18.28
CA LEU A 217 4.11 -0.35 17.44
C LEU A 217 3.71 1.00 18.06
N GLU A 218 3.26 1.01 19.32
CA GLU A 218 2.74 2.24 19.94
C GLU A 218 3.80 3.35 20.05
N GLN A 219 5.07 2.97 20.28
CA GLN A 219 6.17 3.92 20.33
C GLN A 219 6.40 4.58 18.97
N ILE A 220 6.57 3.77 17.91
CA ILE A 220 6.85 4.29 16.56
C ILE A 220 5.65 5.07 16.01
N LEU A 221 4.44 4.55 16.21
CA LEU A 221 3.23 5.22 15.77
C LEU A 221 2.98 6.52 16.54
N GLY A 222 3.30 6.55 17.84
CA GLY A 222 3.27 7.77 18.66
C GLY A 222 4.27 8.82 18.18
N GLN A 223 5.50 8.43 17.84
CA GLN A 223 6.50 9.34 17.26
C GLN A 223 6.01 9.95 15.94
N LEU A 224 5.49 9.12 15.02
CA LEU A 224 4.96 9.58 13.73
C LEU A 224 3.83 10.60 13.90
N LEU A 225 2.86 10.31 14.77
CA LEU A 225 1.71 11.19 14.98
C LEU A 225 2.04 12.43 15.83
N ALA A 226 3.15 12.42 16.58
CA ALA A 226 3.66 13.62 17.22
C ALA A 226 4.31 14.59 16.22
N LEU A 227 4.96 14.06 15.18
CA LEU A 227 5.49 14.86 14.08
C LEU A 227 4.36 15.41 13.20
N ASN A 228 3.41 14.54 12.85
CA ASN A 228 2.30 14.85 11.97
C ASN A 228 1.01 14.18 12.49
N PRO A 229 0.18 14.92 13.25
CA PRO A 229 -1.08 14.41 13.79
C PRO A 229 -2.08 13.97 12.72
N ARG A 230 -1.90 14.44 11.47
CA ARG A 230 -2.75 14.15 10.32
C ARG A 230 -2.04 13.26 9.30
N HIS A 231 -1.05 12.47 9.72
CA HIS A 231 -0.34 11.59 8.82
C HIS A 231 -1.26 10.47 8.32
N PRO A 232 -1.54 10.35 7.00
CA PRO A 232 -2.57 9.45 6.49
C PRO A 232 -2.37 8.00 6.93
N ARG A 233 -1.16 7.45 6.71
CA ARG A 233 -0.85 6.06 7.07
C ARG A 233 -0.84 5.83 8.59
N GLY A 234 -0.56 6.86 9.38
CA GLY A 234 -0.60 6.78 10.84
C GLY A 234 -2.03 6.67 11.36
N LEU A 235 -2.92 7.53 10.87
CA LEU A 235 -4.35 7.50 11.18
C LEU A 235 -5.02 6.20 10.68
N LEU A 236 -4.67 5.71 9.49
CA LEU A 236 -5.14 4.42 8.98
C LEU A 236 -4.73 3.26 9.91
N LEU A 237 -3.47 3.24 10.39
CA LEU A 237 -3.03 2.20 11.33
C LEU A 237 -3.76 2.27 12.67
N ARG A 238 -3.99 3.48 13.21
CA ARG A 238 -4.81 3.67 14.43
C ARG A 238 -6.25 3.16 14.24
N ALA A 239 -6.87 3.49 13.10
CA ALA A 239 -8.19 3.01 12.76
C ALA A 239 -8.23 1.48 12.59
N GLU A 240 -7.22 0.88 11.94
CA GLU A 240 -7.11 -0.59 11.84
C GLU A 240 -6.97 -1.26 13.22
N GLN A 241 -6.17 -0.71 14.14
CA GLN A 241 -6.08 -1.22 15.51
C GLN A 241 -7.43 -1.14 16.25
N ALA A 242 -8.15 -0.01 16.13
CA ALA A 242 -9.48 0.13 16.73
C ALA A 242 -10.47 -0.90 16.17
N LEU A 243 -10.46 -1.14 14.86
CA LEU A 243 -11.30 -2.16 14.23
C LEU A 243 -10.95 -3.58 14.67
N ASP A 244 -9.67 -3.92 14.80
CA ASP A 244 -9.26 -5.23 15.32
C ASP A 244 -9.76 -5.47 16.74
N LEU A 245 -9.85 -4.40 17.55
CA LEU A 245 -10.39 -4.43 18.91
C LEU A 245 -11.93 -4.37 18.97
N GLY A 246 -12.62 -4.35 17.83
CA GLY A 246 -14.08 -4.26 17.77
C GLY A 246 -14.63 -2.85 18.03
N ARG A 247 -13.77 -1.82 18.11
CA ARG A 247 -14.13 -0.44 18.45
C ARG A 247 -14.47 0.36 17.19
N ALA A 248 -15.56 -0.01 16.54
CA ALA A 248 -15.97 0.58 15.27
C ALA A 248 -16.19 2.10 15.33
N GLU A 249 -16.84 2.62 16.37
CA GLU A 249 -17.10 4.06 16.52
C GLU A 249 -15.82 4.88 16.75
N GLU A 250 -14.83 4.32 17.46
CA GLU A 250 -13.51 4.95 17.62
C GLU A 250 -12.79 5.04 16.26
N ALA A 251 -12.83 3.97 15.47
CA ALA A 251 -12.27 3.96 14.13
C ALA A 251 -12.96 5.00 13.22
N LEU A 252 -14.30 5.11 13.29
CA LEU A 252 -15.05 6.12 12.52
C LEU A 252 -14.63 7.55 12.88
N ALA A 253 -14.39 7.85 14.16
CA ALA A 253 -13.91 9.16 14.59
C ALA A 253 -12.51 9.48 14.03
N ILE A 254 -11.57 8.53 14.13
CA ILE A 254 -10.20 8.67 13.57
C ILE A 254 -10.25 8.89 12.05
N LEU A 255 -11.10 8.12 11.36
CA LEU A 255 -11.26 8.23 9.91
C LEU A 255 -11.93 9.54 9.48
N ALA A 256 -12.79 10.12 10.32
CA ALA A 256 -13.37 11.44 10.06
C ALA A 256 -12.28 12.53 9.97
N ASP A 257 -11.26 12.49 10.85
CA ASP A 257 -10.14 13.43 10.80
C ASP A 257 -9.32 13.28 9.50
N LEU A 258 -9.08 12.04 9.07
CA LEU A 258 -8.39 11.75 7.81
C LEU A 258 -9.19 12.26 6.60
N LEU A 259 -10.49 11.93 6.55
CA LEU A 259 -11.36 12.26 5.43
C LEU A 259 -11.73 13.75 5.38
N ALA A 260 -11.62 14.47 6.50
CA ALA A 260 -11.72 15.93 6.51
C ALA A 260 -10.56 16.60 5.77
N VAL A 261 -9.37 15.98 5.75
CA VAL A 261 -8.22 16.43 4.94
C VAL A 261 -8.38 16.00 3.49
N ASN A 262 -8.68 14.71 3.28
CA ASN A 262 -8.83 14.13 1.95
C ASN A 262 -10.14 13.35 1.83
N PRO A 263 -11.21 13.98 1.34
CA PRO A 263 -12.51 13.33 1.18
C PRO A 263 -12.50 12.17 0.18
N LEU A 264 -11.50 12.11 -0.70
CA LEU A 264 -11.37 11.09 -1.74
C LEU A 264 -10.39 9.98 -1.35
N HIS A 265 -9.89 9.93 -0.12
CA HIS A 265 -8.88 8.94 0.32
C HIS A 265 -9.43 7.51 0.24
N LEU A 266 -8.98 6.74 -0.75
CA LEU A 266 -9.53 5.41 -1.06
C LEU A 266 -9.44 4.42 0.11
N GLU A 267 -8.27 4.32 0.75
CA GLU A 267 -8.06 3.43 1.91
C GLU A 267 -8.85 3.90 3.13
N GLY A 268 -8.92 5.21 3.39
CA GLY A 268 -9.72 5.79 4.48
C GLY A 268 -11.21 5.49 4.32
N LEU A 269 -11.77 5.76 3.13
CA LEU A 269 -13.15 5.40 2.80
C LEU A 269 -13.38 3.88 2.89
N SER A 270 -12.40 3.07 2.48
CA SER A 270 -12.49 1.60 2.57
C SER A 270 -12.54 1.10 4.01
N LEU A 271 -11.72 1.65 4.92
CA LEU A 271 -11.80 1.35 6.34
C LEU A 271 -13.07 1.90 6.97
N GLN A 272 -13.58 3.04 6.52
CA GLN A 272 -14.83 3.61 7.02
C GLN A 272 -16.02 2.72 6.65
N ALA A 273 -16.06 2.19 5.43
CA ALA A 273 -17.06 1.20 5.03
C ALA A 273 -16.98 -0.09 5.88
N ALA A 274 -15.77 -0.56 6.18
CA ALA A 274 -15.57 -1.72 7.04
C ALA A 274 -15.97 -1.44 8.50
N ALA A 275 -15.73 -0.23 8.99
CA ALA A 275 -16.15 0.23 10.32
C ALA A 275 -17.67 0.28 10.44
N PHE A 276 -18.37 0.87 9.46
CA PHE A 276 -19.83 0.85 9.42
C PHE A 276 -20.39 -0.58 9.35
N PHE A 277 -19.77 -1.48 8.59
CA PHE A 277 -20.16 -2.90 8.58
C PHE A 277 -20.01 -3.55 9.97
N LEU A 278 -18.90 -3.29 10.67
CA LEU A 278 -18.66 -3.84 12.01
C LEU A 278 -19.62 -3.25 13.06
N ALA A 279 -20.04 -2.00 12.86
CA ALA A 279 -21.06 -1.32 13.67
C ALA A 279 -22.52 -1.72 13.33
N ASP A 280 -22.73 -2.70 12.45
CA ASP A 280 -24.05 -3.14 11.96
C ASP A 280 -24.86 -2.01 11.28
N ARG A 281 -24.16 -1.15 10.53
CA ARG A 281 -24.70 -0.01 9.78
C ARG A 281 -24.54 -0.22 8.26
N PRO A 282 -25.28 -1.18 7.66
CA PRO A 282 -25.02 -1.64 6.29
C PRO A 282 -25.35 -0.61 5.21
N GLN A 283 -26.27 0.33 5.48
CA GLN A 283 -26.69 1.36 4.54
C GLN A 283 -25.59 2.42 4.38
N GLU A 284 -24.99 2.87 5.48
CA GLU A 284 -23.83 3.75 5.47
C GLU A 284 -22.62 3.07 4.84
N ALA A 285 -22.36 1.80 5.18
CA ALA A 285 -21.28 1.02 4.54
C ALA A 285 -21.46 0.93 3.02
N ALA A 286 -22.68 0.72 2.52
CA ALA A 286 -22.98 0.71 1.10
C ALA A 286 -22.77 2.10 0.45
N SER A 287 -23.22 3.18 1.10
CA SER A 287 -23.02 4.55 0.64
C SER A 287 -21.53 4.89 0.48
N VAL A 288 -20.71 4.59 1.49
CA VAL A 288 -19.26 4.84 1.43
C VAL A 288 -18.58 3.99 0.34
N ARG A 289 -18.99 2.74 0.15
CA ARG A 289 -18.49 1.91 -0.97
C ARG A 289 -18.81 2.52 -2.34
N GLN A 290 -19.98 3.16 -2.51
CA GLN A 290 -20.28 3.89 -3.74
C GLN A 290 -19.37 5.10 -3.94
N GLN A 291 -18.99 5.80 -2.86
CA GLN A 291 -18.00 6.88 -2.95
C GLN A 291 -16.64 6.36 -3.43
N VAL A 292 -16.18 5.22 -2.93
CA VAL A 292 -14.94 4.57 -3.40
C VAL A 292 -15.00 4.26 -4.89
N LEU A 293 -16.10 3.67 -5.36
CA LEU A 293 -16.28 3.35 -6.79
C LEU A 293 -16.46 4.60 -7.67
N ALA A 294 -16.99 5.69 -7.12
CA ALA A 294 -17.04 6.98 -7.81
C ALA A 294 -15.65 7.61 -7.96
N VAL A 295 -14.74 7.36 -7.01
CA VAL A 295 -13.33 7.78 -7.13
C VAL A 295 -12.61 6.93 -8.18
N ASN A 296 -12.82 5.62 -8.15
CA ASN A 296 -12.24 4.68 -9.09
C ASN A 296 -13.18 3.48 -9.28
N PRO A 297 -13.78 3.31 -10.47
CA PRO A 297 -14.74 2.24 -10.73
C PRO A 297 -14.19 0.82 -10.58
N ARG A 298 -12.86 0.64 -10.56
CA ARG A 298 -12.18 -0.64 -10.34
C ARG A 298 -11.55 -0.75 -8.96
N ALA A 299 -11.81 0.18 -8.04
CA ALA A 299 -11.31 0.10 -6.67
C ALA A 299 -12.05 -0.97 -5.87
N SER A 300 -11.62 -2.22 -6.04
CA SER A 300 -12.03 -3.39 -5.24
C SER A 300 -11.67 -3.29 -3.75
N VAL A 301 -10.78 -2.36 -3.39
CA VAL A 301 -10.19 -2.21 -2.05
C VAL A 301 -11.23 -2.09 -0.92
N ALA A 302 -12.36 -1.42 -1.14
CA ALA A 302 -13.38 -1.28 -0.09
C ALA A 302 -14.05 -2.60 0.28
N PHE A 303 -14.29 -3.46 -0.71
CA PHE A 303 -14.81 -4.81 -0.48
C PHE A 303 -13.73 -5.70 0.12
N ARG A 304 -12.49 -5.65 -0.41
CA ARG A 304 -11.37 -6.42 0.12
C ARG A 304 -11.08 -6.12 1.60
N VAL A 305 -11.11 -4.84 1.98
CA VAL A 305 -10.90 -4.39 3.36
C VAL A 305 -12.08 -4.81 4.25
N SER A 306 -13.33 -4.67 3.79
CA SER A 306 -14.51 -5.15 4.52
C SER A 306 -14.42 -6.65 4.79
N GLY A 307 -14.04 -7.45 3.78
CA GLY A 307 -13.88 -8.89 3.93
C GLY A 307 -12.77 -9.27 4.90
N ARG A 308 -11.62 -8.58 4.84
CA ARG A 308 -10.51 -8.75 5.79
C ARG A 308 -10.96 -8.45 7.23
N VAL A 309 -11.71 -7.36 7.46
CA VAL A 309 -12.21 -7.00 8.78
C VAL A 309 -13.22 -8.04 9.26
N ALA A 310 -14.16 -8.47 8.42
CA ALA A 310 -15.10 -9.55 8.76
C ALA A 310 -14.36 -10.83 9.19
N ALA A 311 -13.35 -11.25 8.42
CA ALA A 311 -12.55 -12.44 8.71
C ALA A 311 -11.76 -12.33 10.02
N ARG A 312 -11.22 -11.16 10.37
CA ARG A 312 -10.56 -10.92 11.67
C ARG A 312 -11.49 -11.06 12.85
N HIS A 313 -12.79 -10.81 12.64
CA HIS A 313 -13.86 -11.05 13.62
C HIS A 313 -14.51 -12.43 13.45
N TYR A 314 -13.80 -13.39 12.86
CA TYR A 314 -14.24 -14.78 12.66
C TYR A 314 -15.49 -14.96 11.79
N ARG A 315 -15.92 -13.92 11.06
CA ARG A 315 -17.05 -13.94 10.12
C ARG A 315 -16.57 -14.36 8.73
N PHE A 316 -15.96 -15.54 8.62
CA PHE A 316 -15.27 -16.00 7.40
C PHE A 316 -16.19 -16.15 6.18
N ALA A 317 -17.45 -16.56 6.37
CA ALA A 317 -18.41 -16.67 5.27
C ALA A 317 -18.70 -15.29 4.62
N GLU A 318 -18.91 -14.26 5.45
CA GLU A 318 -19.11 -12.90 4.96
C GLU A 318 -17.81 -12.31 4.39
N GLY A 319 -16.66 -12.64 5.00
CA GLY A 319 -15.34 -12.35 4.46
C GLY A 319 -15.19 -12.82 3.02
N LEU A 320 -15.49 -14.10 2.79
CA LEU A 320 -15.48 -14.75 1.49
C LEU A 320 -16.40 -14.05 0.47
N ASP A 321 -17.62 -13.68 0.86
CA ASP A 321 -18.55 -12.97 -0.03
C ASP A 321 -18.04 -11.59 -0.42
N PHE A 322 -17.45 -10.86 0.53
CA PHE A 322 -16.79 -9.59 0.24
C PHE A 322 -15.59 -9.76 -0.70
N GLN A 323 -14.76 -10.79 -0.52
CA GLN A 323 -13.64 -11.04 -1.43
C GLN A 323 -14.10 -11.41 -2.84
N ARG A 324 -15.19 -12.16 -2.99
CA ARG A 324 -15.80 -12.44 -4.30
C ARG A 324 -16.26 -11.15 -4.98
N ARG A 325 -16.94 -10.26 -4.24
CA ARG A 325 -17.35 -8.93 -4.75
C ARG A 325 -16.16 -8.07 -5.16
N ALA A 326 -15.07 -8.11 -4.39
CA ALA A 326 -13.83 -7.44 -4.76
C ALA A 326 -13.30 -7.95 -6.11
N LEU A 327 -13.30 -9.27 -6.34
CA LEU A 327 -12.83 -9.88 -7.58
C LEU A 327 -13.77 -9.70 -8.78
N GLU A 328 -15.06 -9.43 -8.55
CA GLU A 328 -15.99 -9.07 -9.63
C GLU A 328 -15.78 -7.63 -10.11
N ILE A 329 -15.32 -6.74 -9.22
CA ILE A 329 -14.92 -5.37 -9.57
C ILE A 329 -13.54 -5.36 -10.24
N ASP A 330 -12.58 -6.08 -9.65
CA ASP A 330 -11.25 -6.22 -10.22
C ASP A 330 -10.75 -7.68 -10.15
N PRO A 331 -10.87 -8.43 -11.27
CA PRO A 331 -10.38 -9.80 -11.35
C PRO A 331 -8.87 -9.94 -11.11
N ASP A 332 -8.11 -8.85 -11.27
CA ASP A 332 -6.66 -8.79 -11.10
C ASP A 332 -6.24 -8.38 -9.66
N ASP A 333 -7.18 -8.24 -8.72
CA ASP A 333 -6.85 -7.99 -7.30
C ASP A 333 -6.36 -9.30 -6.62
N TYR A 334 -5.10 -9.62 -6.86
CA TYR A 334 -4.45 -10.79 -6.26
C TYR A 334 -4.39 -10.76 -4.73
N ARG A 335 -4.50 -9.58 -4.09
CA ARG A 335 -4.62 -9.49 -2.63
C ARG A 335 -6.00 -9.95 -2.17
N ALA A 336 -7.08 -9.61 -2.90
CA ALA A 336 -8.42 -10.11 -2.61
C ALA A 336 -8.48 -11.63 -2.82
N ARG A 337 -7.82 -12.13 -3.87
CA ARG A 337 -7.72 -13.57 -4.17
C ARG A 337 -6.96 -14.35 -3.08
N LEU A 338 -5.87 -13.80 -2.56
CA LEU A 338 -5.15 -14.37 -1.43
C LEU A 338 -6.02 -14.42 -0.15
N LEU A 339 -6.75 -13.34 0.13
CA LEU A 339 -7.66 -13.31 1.28
C LEU A 339 -8.85 -14.26 1.10
N LEU A 340 -9.40 -14.38 -0.11
CA LEU A 340 -10.43 -15.37 -0.45
C LEU A 340 -9.94 -16.78 -0.16
N SER A 341 -8.70 -17.08 -0.53
CA SER A 341 -8.09 -18.40 -0.27
C SER A 341 -7.99 -18.69 1.23
N LEU A 342 -7.61 -17.69 2.04
CA LEU A 342 -7.56 -17.82 3.50
C LEU A 342 -8.95 -18.04 4.10
N ASP A 343 -9.96 -17.31 3.65
CA ASP A 343 -11.34 -17.48 4.10
C ASP A 343 -11.88 -18.87 3.71
N LEU A 344 -11.54 -19.36 2.51
CA LEU A 344 -11.87 -20.72 2.06
C LEU A 344 -11.23 -21.80 2.94
N LEU A 345 -9.94 -21.68 3.28
CA LEU A 345 -9.26 -22.60 4.21
C LEU A 345 -9.94 -22.61 5.59
N ARG A 346 -10.33 -21.43 6.11
CA ARG A 346 -11.03 -21.32 7.39
C ARG A 346 -12.42 -21.97 7.38
N LEU A 347 -13.03 -22.09 6.21
CA LEU A 347 -14.30 -22.77 5.98
C LEU A 347 -14.13 -24.25 5.57
N GLY A 348 -12.90 -24.78 5.55
CA GLY A 348 -12.59 -26.17 5.17
C GLY A 348 -12.76 -26.47 3.69
N ARG A 349 -12.70 -25.45 2.82
CA ARG A 349 -12.87 -25.55 1.36
C ARG A 349 -11.50 -25.58 0.67
N ASP A 350 -10.68 -26.56 1.06
CA ASP A 350 -9.24 -26.59 0.77
C ASP A 350 -8.91 -26.67 -0.73
N GLY A 351 -9.67 -27.47 -1.49
CA GLY A 351 -9.47 -27.59 -2.95
C GLY A 351 -9.73 -26.27 -3.70
N GLU A 352 -10.76 -25.53 -3.29
CA GLU A 352 -11.04 -24.21 -3.86
C GLU A 352 -9.97 -23.19 -3.43
N ALA A 353 -9.55 -23.23 -2.16
CA ALA A 353 -8.49 -22.36 -1.67
C ALA A 353 -7.19 -22.57 -2.45
N ARG A 354 -6.79 -23.82 -2.69
CA ARG A 354 -5.60 -24.15 -3.48
C ARG A 354 -5.69 -23.58 -4.88
N ALA A 355 -6.81 -23.79 -5.58
CA ALA A 355 -7.00 -23.28 -6.93
C ALA A 355 -6.87 -21.75 -7.02
N GLU A 356 -7.31 -21.02 -5.98
CA GLU A 356 -7.14 -19.58 -5.90
C GLU A 356 -5.69 -19.17 -5.54
N LEU A 357 -5.01 -19.90 -4.66
CA LEU A 357 -3.58 -19.69 -4.34
C LEU A 357 -2.68 -19.91 -5.56
N GLU A 358 -2.94 -20.94 -6.38
CA GLU A 358 -2.17 -21.22 -7.60
C GLU A 358 -2.27 -20.06 -8.60
N LYS A 359 -3.43 -19.39 -8.69
CA LYS A 359 -3.60 -18.18 -9.50
C LYS A 359 -2.80 -17.00 -8.95
N VAL A 360 -2.77 -16.82 -7.61
CA VAL A 360 -1.94 -15.79 -6.97
C VAL A 360 -0.46 -16.06 -7.23
N PHE A 361 -0.02 -17.31 -7.07
CA PHE A 361 1.37 -17.72 -7.30
C PHE A 361 1.81 -17.57 -8.76
N ALA A 362 0.92 -17.88 -9.71
CA ALA A 362 1.20 -17.68 -11.14
C ALA A 362 1.40 -16.19 -11.48
N ALA A 363 0.67 -15.29 -10.82
CA ALA A 363 0.84 -13.85 -11.00
C ALA A 363 2.05 -13.29 -10.25
N ASP A 364 2.31 -13.81 -9.04
CA ASP A 364 3.45 -13.44 -8.23
C ASP A 364 4.07 -14.63 -7.45
N PRO A 365 5.10 -15.29 -7.99
CA PRO A 365 5.73 -16.43 -7.34
C PRO A 365 6.60 -16.02 -6.13
N TYR A 366 6.79 -14.72 -5.90
CA TYR A 366 7.62 -14.20 -4.81
C TYR A 366 6.80 -13.73 -3.59
N ASP A 367 5.48 -13.92 -3.62
CA ASP A 367 4.62 -13.65 -2.46
C ASP A 367 4.87 -14.73 -1.39
N VAL A 368 5.57 -14.34 -0.31
CA VAL A 368 5.99 -15.27 0.76
C VAL A 368 4.78 -15.95 1.42
N ARG A 369 3.67 -15.22 1.55
CA ARG A 369 2.47 -15.74 2.18
C ARG A 369 1.80 -16.81 1.32
N THR A 370 1.69 -16.57 0.02
CA THR A 370 1.14 -17.51 -0.97
C THR A 370 1.98 -18.78 -1.03
N TYR A 371 3.32 -18.64 -1.10
CA TYR A 371 4.23 -19.79 -1.07
C TYR A 371 4.04 -20.63 0.20
N ASN A 372 4.00 -20.00 1.37
CA ASN A 372 3.79 -20.71 2.63
C ASN A 372 2.43 -21.41 2.69
N LEU A 373 1.37 -20.77 2.17
CA LEU A 373 0.04 -21.35 2.14
C LEU A 373 -0.06 -22.53 1.17
N LEU A 374 0.63 -22.50 0.03
CA LEU A 374 0.71 -23.64 -0.88
C LEU A 374 1.42 -24.84 -0.24
N ASN A 375 2.52 -24.61 0.49
CA ASN A 375 3.19 -25.68 1.26
C ASN A 375 2.27 -26.27 2.34
N VAL A 376 1.48 -25.43 3.01
CA VAL A 376 0.46 -25.89 3.95
C VAL A 376 -0.62 -26.71 3.24
N SER A 377 -1.08 -26.28 2.06
CA SER A 377 -2.03 -27.04 1.24
C SER A 377 -1.48 -28.38 0.78
N ASP A 378 -0.19 -28.48 0.44
CA ASP A 378 0.46 -29.74 0.10
C ASP A 378 0.48 -30.69 1.30
N ALA A 379 0.84 -30.19 2.49
CA ALA A 379 0.82 -30.99 3.72
C ALA A 379 -0.58 -31.48 4.10
N ILE A 380 -1.61 -30.62 3.99
CA ILE A 380 -3.01 -30.99 4.27
C ILE A 380 -3.51 -32.06 3.29
N ALA A 381 -3.02 -32.08 2.04
CA ALA A 381 -3.45 -33.08 1.05
C ALA A 381 -3.04 -34.51 1.42
N GLU A 382 -2.05 -34.69 2.30
CA GLU A 382 -1.64 -36.00 2.83
C GLU A 382 -2.50 -36.47 4.02
N PHE A 383 -3.38 -35.61 4.54
CA PHE A 383 -4.21 -35.93 5.70
C PHE A 383 -5.40 -36.80 5.30
N SER A 384 -5.83 -37.63 6.22
CA SER A 384 -7.03 -38.46 6.10
C SER A 384 -8.19 -37.85 6.89
N SER A 385 -9.40 -37.95 6.33
CA SER A 385 -10.61 -37.48 6.98
C SER A 385 -11.28 -38.60 7.79
N VAL A 386 -11.51 -38.35 9.07
CA VAL A 386 -12.26 -39.24 9.95
C VAL A 386 -13.52 -38.54 10.41
N ARG A 387 -14.67 -39.22 10.28
CA ARG A 387 -15.96 -38.72 10.76
C ARG A 387 -16.35 -39.42 12.06
N ARG A 388 -16.53 -38.65 13.13
CA ARG A 388 -17.01 -39.13 14.44
C ARG A 388 -18.19 -38.29 14.90
N GLY A 389 -19.40 -38.81 14.68
CA GLY A 389 -20.64 -38.08 14.93
C GLY A 389 -20.71 -36.80 14.09
N ILE A 390 -20.78 -35.64 14.78
CA ILE A 390 -20.80 -34.32 14.15
C ILE A 390 -19.40 -33.80 13.77
N PHE A 391 -18.34 -34.45 14.25
CA PHE A 391 -16.97 -34.00 13.98
C PHE A 391 -16.46 -34.56 12.66
N HIS A 392 -15.88 -33.66 11.88
CA HIS A 392 -15.10 -33.95 10.69
C HIS A 392 -13.65 -33.58 11.00
N LEU A 393 -12.82 -34.59 11.24
CA LEU A 393 -11.42 -34.40 11.64
C LEU A 393 -10.52 -34.66 10.43
N GLN A 394 -9.57 -33.77 10.19
CA GLN A 394 -8.46 -33.98 9.26
C GLN A 394 -7.20 -34.21 10.09
N MET A 395 -6.53 -35.34 9.89
CA MET A 395 -5.33 -35.71 10.65
C MET A 395 -4.38 -36.57 9.80
N PRO A 396 -3.10 -36.71 10.19
CA PRO A 396 -2.19 -37.62 9.52
C PRO A 396 -2.78 -39.04 9.41
N ALA A 397 -2.53 -39.73 8.29
CA ALA A 397 -3.14 -41.04 7.99
C ALA A 397 -2.96 -42.07 9.13
N MET A 398 -1.78 -42.09 9.75
CA MET A 398 -1.48 -42.98 10.89
C MET A 398 -2.39 -42.71 12.10
N GLU A 399 -2.66 -41.44 12.42
CA GLU A 399 -3.57 -41.09 13.51
C GLU A 399 -5.02 -41.43 13.17
N ALA A 400 -5.40 -41.22 11.90
CA ALA A 400 -6.73 -41.57 11.40
C ALA A 400 -7.02 -43.07 11.53
N GLU A 401 -6.04 -43.93 11.26
CA GLU A 401 -6.16 -45.38 11.42
C GLU A 401 -6.39 -45.78 12.88
N ILE A 402 -5.62 -45.22 13.82
CA ILE A 402 -5.81 -45.47 15.27
C ILE A 402 -7.22 -45.05 15.68
N LEU A 403 -7.61 -43.84 15.29
CA LEU A 403 -8.91 -43.27 15.66
C LEU A 403 -10.08 -43.94 14.95
N ALA A 404 -9.85 -44.68 13.86
CA ALA A 404 -10.85 -45.51 13.18
C ALA A 404 -10.97 -46.90 13.81
N GLY A 405 -9.87 -47.45 14.35
CA GLY A 405 -9.81 -48.77 14.99
C GLY A 405 -10.56 -48.90 16.33
N ASP A 406 -10.86 -47.77 16.99
CA ASP A 406 -11.66 -47.71 18.22
C ASP A 406 -13.19 -47.59 17.96
N ALA A 407 -13.68 -47.91 16.76
CA ALA A 407 -15.12 -48.07 16.44
C ALA A 407 -15.56 -49.53 16.63
#